data_AF-A0A482F7X1-F1
#
_entry.id   AF-A0A482F7X1-F1
#
_cell.length_a   1.000
_cell.length_b   1.000
_cell.length_c   1.000
_cell.angle_alpha   90.00
_cell.angle_beta   90.00
_cell.angle_gamma   90.00
#
_symmetry.space_group_name_H-M   'P 1'
#
loop_
_entity.id
_entity.type
_entity.pdbx_description
1 polymer ?
#
loop_
_entity_poly.entity_id
_entity_poly.type
_entity_poly.pdbx_seq_one_letter_code
_entity_poly.pdbx_strand_id
1 'polypeptide(L)'
;GSMETEIAKPLADFAYSLYQLEDAGNVFFSPVSIFLALAMVFFGSNGNTNTQLLNVMFKAGWKKNHTKMAMQSLVSSLTIDEFYDASLKLANRLYANDHYPILPSFLEDVKKYLSSDLVSLNFSDTEAARLQINNWVSNQTNHRINDLLQSGTVEANTRLIAVNAIYFKASWDNVFDEEYTKPRKFYPTPHSSIEIPMMTQRDGYWYYENEDYQFLGMDYYPKYLKLFILLPKSGKTLSALQQKL
;
A
#
# COMPACT_ATOMS: atom_id res chain seq x y z
N GLY A 1 5.43 14.30 20.06
CA GLY A 1 4.58 13.27 19.44
C GLY A 1 5.43 12.05 19.18
N SER A 2 4.83 10.88 19.01
CA SER A 2 5.60 9.74 18.47
C SER A 2 5.92 10.03 17.00
N MET A 3 7.03 9.47 16.52
CA MET A 3 7.43 9.54 15.11
C MET A 3 6.33 9.02 14.17
N GLU A 4 5.50 8.08 14.64
CA GLU A 4 4.31 7.56 13.95
C GLU A 4 3.28 8.65 13.67
N THR A 5 3.09 9.59 14.60
CA THR A 5 2.15 10.70 14.40
C THR A 5 2.67 11.68 13.36
N GLU A 6 3.99 11.89 13.33
CA GLU A 6 4.64 12.82 12.40
C GLU A 6 4.59 12.32 10.96
N ILE A 7 4.67 11.01 10.74
CA ILE A 7 4.61 10.41 9.39
C ILE A 7 3.20 10.25 8.84
N ALA A 8 2.18 10.20 9.71
CA ALA A 8 0.80 9.96 9.30
C ALA A 8 0.29 11.00 8.30
N LYS A 9 0.54 12.30 8.55
CA LYS A 9 0.09 13.38 7.66
C LYS A 9 0.80 13.37 6.30
N PRO A 10 2.15 13.29 6.21
CA PRO A 10 2.86 13.07 4.95
C PRO A 10 2.35 11.86 4.15
N LEU A 11 2.15 10.72 4.82
CA LEU A 11 1.67 9.50 4.15
C LEU A 11 0.24 9.66 3.63
N ALA A 12 -0.67 10.26 4.40
CA ALA A 12 -2.03 10.54 3.96
C ALA A 12 -2.07 11.52 2.77
N ASP A 13 -1.24 12.55 2.82
CA ASP A 13 -1.11 13.52 1.73
C ASP A 13 -0.55 12.90 0.45
N PHE A 14 0.42 12.01 0.59
CA PHE A 14 0.97 11.23 -0.51
C PHE A 14 -0.08 10.28 -1.10
N ALA A 15 -0.82 9.56 -0.24
CA ALA A 15 -1.91 8.69 -0.63
C ALA A 15 -2.98 9.41 -1.44
N TYR A 16 -3.39 10.59 -0.97
CA TYR A 16 -4.36 11.41 -1.67
C TYR A 16 -3.81 11.91 -3.01
N SER A 17 -2.56 12.39 -3.04
CA SER A 17 -1.91 12.82 -4.29
C SER A 17 -1.84 11.69 -5.32
N LEU A 18 -1.52 10.46 -4.91
CA LEU A 18 -1.54 9.28 -5.77
C LEU A 18 -2.95 8.99 -6.28
N TYR A 19 -3.94 9.01 -5.39
CA TYR A 19 -5.32 8.72 -5.76
C TYR A 19 -5.87 9.67 -6.82
N GLN A 20 -5.48 10.96 -6.78
CA GLN A 20 -5.88 11.96 -7.78
C GLN A 20 -5.27 11.73 -9.17
N LEU A 21 -4.27 10.84 -9.30
CA LEU A 21 -3.68 10.47 -10.59
C LEU A 21 -4.39 9.29 -11.26
N GLU A 22 -5.24 8.59 -10.52
CA GLU A 22 -5.93 7.40 -11.01
C GLU A 22 -7.15 7.78 -11.86
N ASP A 23 -7.36 7.03 -12.95
CA ASP A 23 -8.48 7.22 -13.85
C ASP A 23 -9.80 6.67 -13.28
N ALA A 24 -10.89 6.89 -14.01
CA ALA A 24 -12.21 6.37 -13.64
C ALA A 24 -12.24 4.83 -13.64
N GLY A 25 -12.68 4.24 -12.53
CA GLY A 25 -12.84 2.79 -12.40
C GLY A 25 -12.75 2.32 -10.96
N ASN A 26 -12.57 1.01 -10.78
CA ASN A 26 -12.24 0.43 -9.48
C ASN A 26 -10.75 0.59 -9.24
N VAL A 27 -10.39 1.39 -8.23
CA VAL A 27 -9.01 1.70 -7.87
C VAL A 27 -8.70 1.01 -6.53
N PHE A 28 -7.62 0.23 -6.50
CA PHE A 28 -7.14 -0.40 -5.28
C PHE A 28 -5.61 -0.41 -5.27
N PHE A 29 -5.02 0.26 -4.28
CA PHE A 29 -3.58 0.31 -4.10
C PHE A 29 -3.23 0.55 -2.63
N SER A 30 -1.96 0.31 -2.30
CA SER A 30 -1.40 0.59 -1.00
C SER A 30 -0.45 1.79 -1.12
N PRO A 31 -0.85 2.99 -0.65
CA PRO A 31 0.03 4.15 -0.64
C PRO A 31 1.31 3.88 0.15
N VAL A 32 1.20 3.16 1.28
CA VAL A 32 2.32 2.88 2.16
C VAL A 32 3.36 1.97 1.52
N SER A 33 2.91 1.04 0.68
CA SER A 33 3.77 0.18 -0.14
C SER A 33 4.63 0.99 -1.10
N ILE A 34 4.01 1.90 -1.84
CA ILE A 34 4.72 2.77 -2.80
C ILE A 34 5.65 3.72 -2.04
N PHE A 35 5.20 4.25 -0.91
CA PHE A 35 6.00 5.12 -0.04
C PHE A 35 7.30 4.45 0.41
N LEU A 36 7.23 3.19 0.85
CA LEU A 36 8.39 2.42 1.28
C LEU A 36 9.32 2.05 0.12
N ALA A 37 8.77 1.76 -1.07
CA ALA A 37 9.58 1.55 -2.27
C ALA A 37 10.38 2.82 -2.63
N LEU A 38 9.75 4.00 -2.56
CA LEU A 38 10.43 5.28 -2.74
C LEU A 38 11.45 5.56 -1.64
N ALA A 39 11.17 5.15 -0.39
CA ALA A 39 12.11 5.29 0.72
C ALA A 39 13.43 4.52 0.49
N MET A 40 13.34 3.29 -0.05
CA MET A 40 14.50 2.49 -0.41
C MET A 40 15.41 3.23 -1.40
N VAL A 41 14.81 3.85 -2.43
CA VAL A 41 15.55 4.66 -3.42
C VAL A 41 16.07 5.97 -2.79
N PHE A 42 15.27 6.61 -1.95
CA PHE A 42 15.63 7.86 -1.27
C PHE A 42 16.90 7.70 -0.41
N PHE A 43 17.08 6.58 0.28
CA PHE A 43 18.28 6.35 1.10
C PHE A 43 19.57 6.32 0.28
N GLY A 44 19.52 5.76 -0.93
CA GLY A 44 20.66 5.71 -1.85
C GLY A 44 20.87 6.99 -2.65
N SER A 45 19.87 7.86 -2.73
CA SER A 45 19.92 9.10 -3.50
C SER A 45 20.70 10.23 -2.80
N ASN A 46 21.21 11.16 -3.61
CA ASN A 46 21.85 12.43 -3.20
C ASN A 46 21.46 13.57 -4.16
N GLY A 47 21.81 14.81 -3.80
CA GLY A 47 21.57 16.00 -4.63
C GLY A 47 20.11 16.17 -5.02
N ASN A 48 19.86 16.57 -6.27
CA ASN A 48 18.52 16.89 -6.76
C ASN A 48 17.55 15.71 -6.68
N THR A 49 18.01 14.48 -6.96
CA THR A 49 17.18 13.27 -6.84
C THR A 49 16.68 13.07 -5.42
N ASN A 50 17.55 13.29 -4.43
CA ASN A 50 17.17 13.20 -3.02
C ASN A 50 16.14 14.28 -2.65
N THR A 51 16.35 15.52 -3.09
CA THR A 51 15.42 16.63 -2.85
C THR A 51 14.05 16.39 -3.47
N GLN A 52 13.99 15.88 -4.71
CA GLN A 52 12.73 15.58 -5.39
C GLN A 52 11.96 14.46 -4.68
N LEU A 53 12.62 13.37 -4.31
CA LEU A 53 12.00 12.28 -3.55
C LEU A 53 11.49 12.75 -2.20
N LEU A 54 12.28 13.55 -1.47
CA LEU A 54 11.87 14.14 -0.20
C LEU A 54 10.63 15.03 -0.34
N ASN A 55 10.57 15.84 -1.40
CA ASN A 55 9.43 16.72 -1.65
C ASN A 55 8.16 15.94 -1.98
N VAL A 56 8.26 14.88 -2.79
CA VAL A 56 7.13 14.00 -3.11
C VAL A 56 6.62 13.29 -1.86
N MET A 57 7.52 12.77 -1.03
CA MET A 57 7.14 11.96 0.13
C MET A 57 6.73 12.79 1.35
N PHE A 58 7.37 13.94 1.60
CA PHE A 58 7.22 14.69 2.86
C PHE A 58 6.83 16.16 2.67
N LYS A 59 6.55 16.61 1.43
CA LYS A 59 6.17 18.01 1.11
C LYS A 59 7.14 19.05 1.71
N ALA A 60 8.44 18.75 1.62
CA ALA A 60 9.59 19.56 2.04
C ALA A 60 9.81 19.71 3.58
N GLY A 61 11.07 19.90 3.99
CA GLY A 61 11.46 20.29 5.35
C GLY A 61 12.09 19.20 6.24
N TRP A 62 11.99 17.92 5.86
CA TRP A 62 12.55 16.83 6.65
C TRP A 62 14.02 16.56 6.30
N LYS A 63 14.87 16.27 7.29
CA LYS A 63 16.27 15.89 7.06
C LYS A 63 16.38 14.37 6.85
N LYS A 64 17.35 13.93 6.04
CA LYS A 64 17.58 12.50 5.72
C LYS A 64 17.60 11.57 6.94
N ASN A 65 18.27 11.95 8.03
CA ASN A 65 18.31 11.13 9.26
C ASN A 65 16.96 11.06 9.98
N HIS A 66 16.20 12.15 10.00
CA HIS A 66 14.87 12.17 10.59
C HIS A 66 13.91 11.30 9.78
N THR A 67 13.97 11.38 8.44
CA THR A 67 13.24 10.50 7.54
C THR A 67 13.56 9.02 7.77
N LYS A 68 14.84 8.65 7.96
CA LYS A 68 15.23 7.26 8.28
C LYS A 68 14.57 6.73 9.55
N MET A 69 14.57 7.53 10.62
CA MET A 69 13.92 7.14 11.88
C MET A 69 12.40 7.01 11.73
N ALA A 70 11.78 7.90 10.94
CA ALA A 70 10.36 7.81 10.63
C ALA A 70 10.00 6.56 9.83
N MET A 71 10.82 6.18 8.85
CA MET A 71 10.66 4.93 8.11
C MET A 71 10.74 3.71 9.01
N GLN A 72 11.68 3.68 9.95
CA GLN A 72 11.79 2.57 10.89
C GLN A 72 10.57 2.46 11.80
N SER A 73 10.05 3.60 12.28
CA SER A 73 8.83 3.64 13.08
C SER A 73 7.63 3.12 12.28
N LEU A 74 7.50 3.55 11.01
CA LEU A 74 6.44 3.11 10.12
C LEU A 74 6.53 1.61 9.81
N VAL A 75 7.70 1.08 9.46
CA VAL A 75 7.85 -0.35 9.17
C VAL A 75 7.53 -1.20 10.40
N SER A 76 7.97 -0.75 11.58
CA SER A 76 7.69 -1.45 12.84
C SER A 76 6.20 -1.49 13.19
N SER A 77 5.42 -0.48 12.79
CA SER A 77 3.98 -0.44 13.06
C SER A 77 3.12 -1.18 12.03
N LEU A 78 3.70 -1.56 10.88
CA LEU A 78 3.02 -2.20 9.75
C LEU A 78 3.24 -3.71 9.66
N THR A 79 3.63 -4.35 10.76
CA THR A 79 3.77 -5.80 10.83
C THR A 79 2.82 -6.34 11.88
N ILE A 80 1.89 -7.19 11.47
CA ILE A 80 1.01 -7.92 12.37
C ILE A 80 1.28 -9.38 12.10
N ASP A 81 2.01 -10.00 13.03
CA ASP A 81 2.21 -11.45 13.05
C ASP A 81 0.86 -12.16 13.05
N GLU A 82 0.80 -13.36 12.48
CA GLU A 82 -0.42 -14.16 12.36
C GLU A 82 -0.99 -14.52 13.74
N PHE A 83 -1.73 -13.58 14.32
CA PHE A 83 -2.45 -13.72 15.55
C PHE A 83 -3.92 -13.44 15.25
N TYR A 84 -4.78 -14.30 15.79
CA TYR A 84 -6.23 -14.11 15.72
C TYR A 84 -6.84 -14.02 14.30
N ASP A 85 -6.27 -14.75 13.34
CA ASP A 85 -6.69 -14.72 11.92
C ASP A 85 -6.57 -13.35 11.25
N ALA A 86 -5.74 -12.47 11.81
CA ALA A 86 -5.24 -11.27 11.17
C ALA A 86 -3.78 -11.46 10.73
N SER A 87 -3.45 -10.95 9.55
CA SER A 87 -2.12 -10.99 8.97
C SER A 87 -1.92 -9.75 8.13
N LEU A 88 -0.90 -8.97 8.48
CA LEU A 88 -0.39 -7.89 7.66
C LEU A 88 1.09 -8.15 7.41
N LYS A 89 1.41 -8.61 6.20
CA LYS A 89 2.78 -8.89 5.78
C LYS A 89 3.25 -7.81 4.82
N LEU A 90 4.38 -7.21 5.18
CA LEU A 90 5.07 -6.23 4.37
C LEU A 90 6.34 -6.87 3.80
N ALA A 91 6.47 -6.87 2.49
CA ALA A 91 7.59 -7.46 1.78
C ALA A 91 8.32 -6.38 0.99
N ASN A 92 9.47 -5.95 1.52
CA ASN A 92 10.36 -4.98 0.88
C ASN A 92 11.61 -5.69 0.39
N ARG A 93 12.02 -5.43 -0.86
CA ARG A 93 13.32 -5.86 -1.36
C ARG A 93 13.82 -5.02 -2.52
N LEU A 94 15.11 -4.76 -2.53
CA LEU A 94 15.81 -4.24 -3.70
C LEU A 94 16.47 -5.38 -4.48
N TYR A 95 16.41 -5.28 -5.80
CA TYR A 95 17.16 -6.15 -6.70
C TYR A 95 18.09 -5.29 -7.53
N ALA A 96 19.40 -5.47 -7.39
CA ALA A 96 20.39 -4.69 -8.12
C ALA A 96 21.14 -5.55 -9.12
N ASN A 97 21.61 -4.93 -10.19
CA ASN A 97 22.42 -5.61 -11.19
C ASN A 97 23.76 -6.02 -10.56
N ASP A 98 24.13 -7.28 -10.71
CA ASP A 98 25.34 -7.89 -10.13
C ASP A 98 26.66 -7.31 -10.65
N HIS A 99 26.64 -6.55 -11.75
CA HIS A 99 27.81 -5.85 -12.27
C HIS A 99 28.19 -4.59 -11.48
N TYR A 100 27.33 -4.14 -10.54
CA TYR A 100 27.55 -2.91 -9.79
C TYR A 100 27.80 -3.21 -8.31
N PRO A 101 28.96 -2.82 -7.76
CA PRO A 101 29.20 -2.92 -6.34
C PRO A 101 28.25 -1.96 -5.59
N ILE A 102 27.60 -2.48 -4.54
CA ILE A 102 26.71 -1.70 -3.69
C ILE A 102 27.46 -1.25 -2.44
N LEU A 103 27.27 0.02 -2.07
CA LEU A 103 27.89 0.59 -0.87
C LEU A 103 27.41 -0.15 0.39
N PRO A 104 28.32 -0.67 1.24
CA PRO A 104 27.93 -1.36 2.47
C PRO A 104 27.05 -0.53 3.40
N SER A 105 27.33 0.76 3.54
CA SER A 105 26.54 1.67 4.37
C SER A 105 25.09 1.82 3.90
N PHE A 106 24.85 1.73 2.59
CA PHE A 106 23.49 1.73 2.05
C PHE A 106 22.74 0.44 2.40
N LEU A 107 23.41 -0.72 2.32
CA LEU A 107 22.82 -2.00 2.72
C LEU A 107 22.45 -2.00 4.21
N GLU A 108 23.33 -1.48 5.06
CA GLU A 108 23.08 -1.32 6.50
C GLU A 108 21.86 -0.42 6.77
N ASP A 109 21.75 0.70 6.06
CA ASP A 109 20.61 1.61 6.20
C ASP A 109 19.29 0.96 5.80
N VAL A 110 19.23 0.30 4.63
CA VAL A 110 18.00 -0.35 4.13
C VAL A 110 17.57 -1.47 5.06
N LYS A 111 18.52 -2.27 5.56
CA LYS A 111 18.25 -3.33 6.54
C LYS A 111 17.73 -2.77 7.86
N LYS A 112 18.39 -1.74 8.40
CA LYS A 112 18.07 -1.18 9.72
C LYS A 112 16.75 -0.43 9.75
N TYR A 113 16.49 0.39 8.74
CA TYR A 113 15.39 1.36 8.77
C TYR A 113 14.17 0.93 7.94
N LEU A 114 14.31 -0.05 7.04
CA LEU A 114 13.20 -0.52 6.20
C LEU A 114 12.91 -2.02 6.34
N SER A 115 13.66 -2.72 7.21
CA SER A 115 13.61 -4.18 7.37
C SER A 115 13.64 -4.90 6.02
N SER A 116 14.47 -4.40 5.11
CA SER A 116 14.55 -4.81 3.72
C SER A 116 15.95 -5.29 3.39
N ASP A 117 16.06 -6.22 2.45
CA ASP A 117 17.33 -6.72 1.95
C ASP A 117 17.55 -6.26 0.49
N LEU A 118 18.79 -6.39 0.02
CA LEU A 118 19.15 -6.24 -1.38
C LEU A 118 19.70 -7.57 -1.91
N VAL A 119 19.24 -7.96 -3.09
CA VAL A 119 19.73 -9.15 -3.81
C VAL A 119 20.36 -8.71 -5.12
N SER A 120 21.59 -9.13 -5.36
CA SER A 120 22.24 -8.96 -6.66
C SER A 120 21.75 -10.01 -7.64
N LEU A 121 21.32 -9.59 -8.84
CA LEU A 121 20.84 -10.46 -9.92
C LEU A 121 21.56 -10.16 -11.23
N ASN A 122 21.77 -11.20 -12.04
CA ASN A 122 22.15 -11.05 -13.43
C ASN A 122 20.93 -10.68 -14.28
N PHE A 123 20.71 -9.40 -14.55
CA PHE A 123 19.61 -8.97 -15.40
C PHE A 123 19.79 -9.30 -16.89
N SER A 124 20.97 -9.76 -17.33
CA SER A 124 21.16 -10.24 -18.71
C SER A 124 20.34 -11.50 -19.00
N ASP A 125 20.03 -12.28 -17.96
CA ASP A 125 19.03 -13.35 -18.00
C ASP A 125 17.69 -12.81 -17.49
N THR A 126 16.99 -12.10 -18.37
CA THR A 126 15.80 -11.29 -18.01
C THR A 126 14.66 -12.14 -17.44
N GLU A 127 14.38 -13.29 -18.04
CA GLU A 127 13.30 -14.18 -17.58
C GLU A 127 13.66 -14.87 -16.26
N ALA A 128 14.91 -15.32 -16.07
CA ALA A 128 15.32 -15.88 -14.78
C ALA A 128 15.22 -14.84 -13.66
N ALA A 129 15.68 -13.61 -13.90
CA ALA A 129 15.56 -12.51 -12.94
C ALA A 129 14.09 -12.18 -12.62
N ARG A 130 13.24 -12.07 -13.65
CA ARG A 130 11.80 -11.83 -13.50
C ARG A 130 11.12 -12.91 -12.66
N LEU A 131 11.34 -14.18 -12.99
CA LEU A 131 10.77 -15.32 -12.26
C LEU A 131 11.27 -15.40 -10.83
N GLN A 132 12.55 -15.11 -10.57
CA GLN A 132 13.08 -15.09 -9.22
C GLN A 132 12.40 -14.01 -8.35
N ILE A 133 12.19 -12.81 -8.91
CA ILE A 133 11.48 -11.73 -8.23
C ILE A 133 10.02 -12.13 -7.96
N ASN A 134 9.31 -12.62 -8.97
CA ASN A 134 7.90 -13.02 -8.85
C ASN A 134 7.71 -14.17 -7.85
N ASN A 135 8.58 -15.19 -7.88
CA ASN A 135 8.53 -16.30 -6.93
C ASN A 135 8.72 -15.82 -5.49
N TRP A 136 9.66 -14.88 -5.27
CA TRP A 136 9.83 -14.30 -3.95
C TRP A 136 8.58 -13.53 -3.51
N VAL A 137 8.01 -12.67 -4.37
CA VAL A 137 6.77 -11.92 -4.06
C VAL A 137 5.59 -12.85 -3.78
N SER A 138 5.41 -13.89 -4.59
CA SER A 138 4.38 -14.92 -4.40
C SER A 138 4.49 -15.55 -3.01
N ASN A 139 5.70 -15.98 -2.62
CA ASN A 139 5.92 -16.57 -1.30
C ASN A 139 5.64 -15.58 -0.15
N GLN A 140 6.00 -14.31 -0.30
CA GLN A 140 5.73 -13.31 0.74
C GLN A 140 4.25 -12.93 0.87
N THR A 141 3.47 -13.16 -0.18
CA THR A 141 2.04 -12.77 -0.26
C THR A 141 1.09 -13.96 -0.17
N ASN A 142 1.54 -15.09 0.39
CA ASN A 142 0.76 -16.32 0.49
C ASN A 142 0.17 -16.75 -0.88
N HIS A 143 0.96 -16.59 -1.94
CA HIS A 143 0.64 -16.92 -3.33
C HIS A 143 -0.55 -16.14 -3.93
N ARG A 144 -0.87 -14.96 -3.36
CA ARG A 144 -1.91 -14.07 -3.90
C ARG A 144 -1.40 -13.17 -5.02
N ILE A 145 -0.12 -12.81 -5.00
CA ILE A 145 0.53 -12.01 -6.05
C ILE A 145 1.60 -12.85 -6.74
N ASN A 146 1.23 -13.47 -7.86
CA ASN A 146 2.10 -14.44 -8.54
C ASN A 146 2.90 -13.86 -9.71
N ASP A 147 2.36 -12.87 -10.41
CA ASP A 147 2.99 -12.25 -11.58
C ASP A 147 3.04 -10.73 -11.41
N LEU A 148 3.84 -10.28 -10.44
CA LEU A 148 4.01 -8.85 -10.18
C LEU A 148 4.68 -8.17 -11.38
N LEU A 149 5.76 -8.76 -11.88
CA LEU A 149 6.47 -8.34 -13.07
C LEU A 149 6.00 -9.17 -14.27
N GLN A 150 5.26 -8.52 -15.17
CA GLN A 150 4.77 -9.15 -16.39
C GLN A 150 5.93 -9.52 -17.34
N SER A 151 5.68 -10.46 -18.24
CA SER A 151 6.66 -10.84 -19.26
C SER A 151 7.10 -9.62 -20.08
N GLY A 152 8.41 -9.45 -20.28
CA GLY A 152 8.98 -8.32 -21.01
C GLY A 152 9.19 -7.03 -20.20
N THR A 153 8.83 -6.97 -18.90
CA THR A 153 9.08 -5.76 -18.08
C THR A 153 10.52 -5.66 -17.55
N VAL A 154 11.26 -6.78 -17.52
CA VAL A 154 12.67 -6.81 -17.11
C VAL A 154 13.53 -6.83 -18.36
N GLU A 155 14.39 -5.82 -18.50
CA GLU A 155 15.31 -5.68 -19.63
C GLU A 155 16.76 -5.99 -19.22
N ALA A 156 17.61 -6.39 -20.18
CA ALA A 156 19.01 -6.72 -19.92
C ALA A 156 19.84 -5.54 -19.37
N ASN A 157 19.42 -4.31 -19.66
CA ASN A 157 20.04 -3.08 -19.15
C ASN A 157 19.51 -2.67 -17.76
N THR A 158 18.58 -3.42 -17.15
CA THR A 158 18.00 -3.11 -15.84
C THR A 158 19.11 -3.00 -14.79
N ARG A 159 19.06 -1.93 -13.99
CA ARG A 159 20.08 -1.63 -12.96
C ARG A 159 19.59 -1.87 -11.55
N LEU A 160 18.33 -1.53 -11.29
CA LEU A 160 17.72 -1.63 -9.98
C LEU A 160 16.21 -1.83 -10.15
N ILE A 161 15.64 -2.77 -9.39
CA ILE A 161 14.20 -2.91 -9.21
C ILE A 161 13.92 -2.79 -7.71
N ALA A 162 13.04 -1.86 -7.34
CA ALA A 162 12.53 -1.75 -5.98
C ALA A 162 11.17 -2.43 -5.90
N VAL A 163 11.07 -3.47 -5.09
CA VAL A 163 9.85 -4.25 -4.92
C VAL A 163 9.28 -4.01 -3.54
N ASN A 164 8.02 -3.59 -3.51
CA ASN A 164 7.18 -3.68 -2.33
C ASN A 164 5.94 -4.52 -2.66
N ALA A 165 5.62 -5.49 -1.80
CA ALA A 165 4.33 -6.13 -1.79
C ALA A 165 3.75 -6.09 -0.37
N ILE A 166 2.44 -5.89 -0.28
CA ILE A 166 1.70 -5.93 0.97
C ILE A 166 0.61 -6.97 0.86
N TYR A 167 0.47 -7.79 1.89
CA TYR A 167 -0.62 -8.74 2.03
C TYR A 167 -1.38 -8.41 3.30
N PHE A 168 -2.68 -8.19 3.15
CA PHE A 168 -3.59 -7.92 4.26
C PHE A 168 -4.73 -8.93 4.24
N LYS A 169 -4.92 -9.60 5.36
CA LYS A 169 -6.08 -10.44 5.67
C LYS A 169 -6.44 -10.19 7.12
N ALA A 170 -7.68 -9.84 7.40
CA ALA A 170 -8.18 -9.80 8.78
C ALA A 170 -9.67 -10.16 8.76
N SER A 171 -10.11 -10.82 9.82
CA SER A 171 -11.52 -11.10 10.05
C SER A 171 -12.21 -9.86 10.60
N TRP A 172 -13.49 -9.66 10.28
CA TRP A 172 -14.30 -8.63 10.93
C TRP A 172 -14.36 -8.88 12.44
N ASP A 173 -14.40 -7.82 13.25
CA ASP A 173 -14.66 -7.96 14.69
C ASP A 173 -16.04 -8.62 14.93
N ASN A 174 -17.01 -8.22 14.11
CA ASN A 174 -18.34 -8.85 14.02
C ASN A 174 -18.58 -9.31 12.58
N VAL A 175 -18.49 -10.63 12.37
CA VAL A 175 -18.59 -11.28 11.07
C VAL A 175 -20.03 -11.28 10.56
N PHE A 176 -20.22 -11.03 9.26
CA PHE A 176 -21.52 -11.16 8.61
C PHE A 176 -21.93 -12.62 8.57
N ASP A 177 -23.15 -12.91 9.01
CA ASP A 177 -23.74 -14.24 8.85
C ASP A 177 -24.17 -14.44 7.38
N GLU A 178 -23.60 -15.47 6.77
CA GLU A 178 -23.79 -15.81 5.35
C GLU A 178 -25.27 -16.09 5.02
N GLU A 179 -26.08 -16.52 5.99
CA GLU A 179 -27.52 -16.77 5.79
C GLU A 179 -28.28 -15.50 5.40
N TYR A 180 -27.79 -14.32 5.80
CA TYR A 180 -28.38 -13.02 5.46
C TYR A 180 -27.80 -12.40 4.18
N THR A 181 -26.80 -13.04 3.56
CA THR A 181 -26.30 -12.61 2.26
C THR A 181 -27.30 -13.02 1.18
N LYS A 182 -27.89 -12.03 0.50
CA LYS A 182 -28.92 -12.26 -0.53
C LYS A 182 -28.61 -11.43 -1.79
N PRO A 183 -28.99 -11.91 -2.99
CA PRO A 183 -28.92 -11.11 -4.21
C PRO A 183 -29.67 -9.78 -4.03
N ARG A 184 -28.99 -8.66 -4.28
CA ARG A 184 -29.60 -7.32 -4.33
C ARG A 184 -29.02 -6.50 -5.47
N LYS A 185 -29.79 -5.54 -5.95
CA LYS A 185 -29.34 -4.59 -6.98
C LYS A 185 -28.26 -3.66 -6.42
N PHE A 186 -27.15 -3.56 -7.14
CA PHE A 186 -26.14 -2.52 -7.03
C PHE A 186 -26.18 -1.66 -8.30
N TYR A 187 -25.94 -0.36 -8.16
CA TYR A 187 -26.05 0.60 -9.25
C TYR A 187 -24.68 1.22 -9.54
N PRO A 188 -23.88 0.64 -10.48
CA PRO A 188 -22.60 1.22 -10.87
C PRO A 188 -22.76 2.61 -11.50
N THR A 189 -23.90 2.84 -12.15
CA THR A 189 -24.31 4.15 -12.69
C THR A 189 -25.79 4.37 -12.40
N PRO A 190 -26.30 5.62 -12.51
CA PRO A 190 -27.73 5.89 -12.32
C PRO A 190 -28.67 5.13 -13.29
N HIS A 191 -28.13 4.63 -14.41
CA HIS A 191 -28.91 4.00 -15.49
C HIS A 191 -28.65 2.50 -15.63
N SER A 192 -27.79 1.91 -14.80
CA SER A 192 -27.48 0.48 -14.85
C SER A 192 -27.56 -0.15 -13.46
N SER A 193 -28.00 -1.40 -13.42
CA SER A 193 -27.99 -2.19 -12.20
C SER A 193 -27.48 -3.60 -12.47
N ILE A 194 -26.74 -4.14 -11.53
CA ILE A 194 -26.30 -5.54 -11.51
C ILE A 194 -26.78 -6.17 -10.20
N GLU A 195 -27.07 -7.46 -10.20
CA GLU A 195 -27.34 -8.18 -8.94
C GLU A 195 -26.01 -8.67 -8.34
N ILE A 196 -25.80 -8.38 -7.06
CA ILE A 196 -24.62 -8.82 -6.30
C ILE A 196 -25.06 -9.53 -5.01
N PRO A 197 -24.26 -10.46 -4.48
CA PRO A 197 -24.47 -11.00 -3.14
C PRO A 197 -24.24 -9.89 -2.10
N MET A 198 -25.32 -9.31 -1.59
CA MET A 198 -25.25 -8.20 -0.63
C MET A 198 -25.28 -8.75 0.80
N MET A 199 -24.15 -8.61 1.50
CA MET A 199 -24.04 -8.93 2.92
C MET A 199 -24.92 -7.97 3.74
N THR A 200 -25.54 -8.46 4.81
CA THR A 200 -26.42 -7.67 5.69
C THR A 200 -26.17 -8.03 7.15
N GLN A 201 -26.04 -7.04 8.02
CA GLN A 201 -26.02 -7.23 9.48
C GLN A 201 -26.49 -5.94 10.18
N ARG A 202 -26.66 -5.99 11.51
CA ARG A 202 -27.00 -4.85 12.35
C ARG A 202 -26.13 -4.86 13.61
N ASP A 203 -25.38 -3.78 13.82
CA ASP A 203 -24.44 -3.66 14.93
C ASP A 203 -24.15 -2.18 15.25
N GLY A 204 -23.32 -1.93 16.27
CA GLY A 204 -22.73 -0.63 16.58
C GLY A 204 -21.51 -0.35 15.70
N TYR A 205 -21.60 0.69 14.87
CA TYR A 205 -20.51 1.14 14.02
C TYR A 205 -20.16 2.61 14.27
N TRP A 206 -18.94 2.98 13.89
CA TRP A 206 -18.59 4.39 13.73
C TRP A 206 -19.39 4.93 12.56
N TYR A 207 -20.28 5.89 12.82
CA TYR A 207 -21.14 6.44 11.79
C TYR A 207 -21.19 7.97 11.88
N TYR A 208 -21.15 8.60 10.71
CA TYR A 208 -21.36 10.04 10.55
C TYR A 208 -22.03 10.28 9.19
N GLU A 209 -22.83 11.33 9.09
CA GLU A 209 -23.36 11.77 7.80
C GLU A 209 -23.55 13.29 7.76
N ASN A 210 -23.51 13.85 6.55
CA ASN A 210 -23.85 15.24 6.26
C ASN A 210 -24.70 15.32 4.98
N GLU A 211 -24.83 16.49 4.37
CA GLU A 211 -25.63 16.66 3.14
C GLU A 211 -25.04 15.98 1.90
N ASP A 212 -23.75 15.65 1.91
CA ASP A 212 -23.01 15.11 0.76
C ASP A 212 -22.78 13.60 0.84
N TYR A 213 -22.51 13.04 2.02
CA TYR A 213 -22.13 11.63 2.17
C TYR A 213 -22.51 11.01 3.51
N GLN A 214 -22.44 9.67 3.56
CA GLN A 214 -22.44 8.84 4.75
C GLN A 214 -21.04 8.24 4.94
N PHE A 215 -20.58 8.18 6.19
CA PHE A 215 -19.30 7.60 6.60
C PHE A 215 -19.58 6.44 7.55
N LEU A 216 -18.97 5.30 7.27
CA LEU A 216 -19.05 4.10 8.09
C LEU A 216 -17.64 3.60 8.40
N GLY A 217 -17.32 3.39 9.67
CA GLY A 217 -16.13 2.70 10.12
C GLY A 217 -16.48 1.33 10.69
N MET A 218 -15.90 0.29 10.11
CA MET A 218 -16.06 -1.10 10.50
C MET A 218 -14.75 -1.64 11.06
N ASP A 219 -14.84 -2.30 12.22
CA ASP A 219 -13.67 -2.84 12.89
C ASP A 219 -13.34 -4.23 12.36
N TYR A 220 -12.06 -4.45 12.04
CA TYR A 220 -11.52 -5.80 11.98
C TYR A 220 -11.15 -6.27 13.39
N TYR A 221 -10.92 -7.56 13.56
CA TYR A 221 -10.20 -8.08 14.71
C TYR A 221 -8.71 -8.21 14.33
N PRO A 222 -7.78 -7.62 15.10
CA PRO A 222 -7.98 -6.76 16.26
C PRO A 222 -8.46 -5.33 15.91
N LYS A 223 -9.22 -4.71 16.83
CA LYS A 223 -9.98 -3.44 16.62
C LYS A 223 -9.18 -2.19 16.26
N TYR A 224 -7.85 -2.23 16.29
CA TYR A 224 -7.02 -1.12 15.81
C TYR A 224 -6.93 -1.08 14.27
N LEU A 225 -7.34 -2.16 13.59
CA LEU A 225 -7.56 -2.19 12.14
C LEU A 225 -9.02 -1.88 11.83
N LYS A 226 -9.26 -1.00 10.84
CA LYS A 226 -10.61 -0.59 10.45
C LYS A 226 -10.73 -0.44 8.93
N LEU A 227 -11.90 -0.73 8.39
CA LEU A 227 -12.32 -0.30 7.06
C LEU A 227 -13.19 0.96 7.21
N PHE A 228 -12.85 2.01 6.46
CA PHE A 228 -13.71 3.18 6.33
C PHE A 228 -14.38 3.20 4.96
N ILE A 229 -15.69 3.43 4.94
CA ILE A 229 -16.50 3.53 3.73
C ILE A 229 -17.10 4.92 3.69
N LEU A 230 -16.85 5.64 2.59
CA LEU A 230 -17.51 6.89 2.27
C LEU A 230 -18.50 6.64 1.13
N LEU A 231 -19.78 6.83 1.40
CA LEU A 231 -20.87 6.61 0.46
C LEU A 231 -21.52 7.97 0.11
N PRO A 232 -21.40 8.46 -1.13
CA PRO A 232 -22.13 9.65 -1.56
C PRO A 232 -23.64 9.47 -1.39
N LYS A 233 -24.34 10.50 -0.90
CA LYS A 233 -25.80 10.50 -0.81
C LYS A 233 -26.45 10.51 -2.20
N SER A 234 -27.72 10.12 -2.27
CA SER A 234 -28.49 10.15 -3.51
C SER A 234 -28.41 11.52 -4.20
N GLY A 235 -28.12 11.52 -5.51
CA GLY A 235 -27.90 12.73 -6.30
C GLY A 235 -26.49 13.32 -6.22
N LYS A 236 -25.59 12.78 -5.40
CA LYS A 236 -24.17 13.14 -5.35
C LYS A 236 -23.35 12.10 -6.09
N THR A 237 -22.21 12.51 -6.64
CA THR A 237 -21.30 11.60 -7.35
C THR A 237 -20.06 11.32 -6.51
N LEU A 238 -19.47 10.14 -6.70
CA LEU A 238 -18.18 9.81 -6.10
C LEU A 238 -17.12 10.85 -6.52
N SER A 239 -17.09 11.25 -7.79
CA SER A 239 -16.16 12.26 -8.30
C SER A 239 -16.27 13.62 -7.60
N ALA A 240 -17.49 14.10 -7.33
CA ALA A 240 -17.67 15.35 -6.58
C ALA A 240 -17.23 15.23 -5.12
N LEU A 241 -17.37 14.04 -4.52
CA LEU A 241 -16.87 13.79 -3.17
C LEU A 241 -15.34 13.74 -3.14
N GLN A 242 -14.71 13.09 -4.11
CA GLN A 242 -13.25 12.98 -4.23
C GLN A 242 -12.54 14.34 -4.30
N GLN A 243 -13.16 15.35 -4.92
CA GLN A 243 -12.61 16.72 -5.01
C GLN A 243 -12.73 17.52 -3.70
N LYS A 244 -13.53 17.07 -2.74
CA LYS A 244 -13.77 17.75 -1.45
C LYS A 244 -12.98 17.15 -0.28
N LEU A 245 -12.44 15.93 -0.46
CA LEU A 245 -11.56 15.26 0.48
C LEU A 245 -10.18 15.92 0.49
#